data_AF-A0A9P8TLN2-F1
#
_entry.id   AF-A0A9P8TLN2-F1
#
_cell.length_a   1.000
_cell.length_b   1.000
_cell.length_c   1.000
_cell.angle_alpha   90.00
_cell.angle_beta   90.00
_cell.angle_gamma   90.00
#
_symmetry.space_group_name_H-M   'P 1'
#
loop_
_entity.id
_entity.type
_entity.pdbx_description
1 polymer ?
#
loop_
_entity_poly.entity_id
_entity_poly.type
_entity_poly.pdbx_seq_one_letter_code
_entity_poly.pdbx_strand_id
1 'polypeptide(L)'
;GPTFSAKASGIRKALKKIGYHTVFVQGSLQIKKADLPFEVPPSENGEESDFDYRGWWQPTDDYELQPALDAVKGYYKEHGPFVGILGF
;
A
#
# COMPACT_ATOMS: atom_id res chain seq x y z
N GLY A 1 3.84 0.44 2.25
CA GLY A 1 3.19 1.45 3.09
C GLY A 1 3.10 0.98 4.54
N PRO A 2 3.10 1.93 5.51
CA PRO A 2 3.03 1.65 6.94
C PRO A 2 1.82 0.79 7.35
N THR A 3 0.62 1.09 6.81
CA THR A 3 -0.63 0.37 7.11
C THR A 3 -0.56 -1.10 6.75
N PHE A 4 -0.12 -1.43 5.53
CA PHE A 4 0.02 -2.81 5.10
C PHE A 4 1.12 -3.54 5.89
N SER A 5 2.23 -2.85 6.19
CA SER A 5 3.32 -3.39 7.01
C SER A 5 2.87 -3.78 8.43
N ALA A 6 1.95 -3.02 9.03
CA ALA A 6 1.36 -3.34 10.32
C ALA A 6 0.48 -4.61 10.25
N LYS A 7 -0.41 -4.69 9.25
CA LYS A 7 -1.31 -5.84 9.04
C LYS A 7 -0.55 -7.12 8.67
N ALA A 8 0.50 -7.00 7.87
CA ALA A 8 1.34 -8.12 7.44
C ALA A 8 2.44 -8.49 8.45
N SER A 9 2.38 -7.99 9.69
CA SER A 9 3.46 -8.15 10.67
C SER A 9 3.78 -9.62 11.00
N GLY A 10 2.79 -10.51 10.99
CA GLY A 10 2.98 -11.96 11.18
C GLY A 10 3.81 -12.58 10.06
N ILE A 11 3.41 -12.36 8.80
CA ILE A 11 4.12 -12.83 7.60
C ILE A 11 5.53 -12.24 7.56
N ARG A 12 5.66 -10.93 7.81
CA ARG A 12 6.96 -10.24 7.89
C ARG A 12 7.91 -10.89 8.90
N LYS A 13 7.42 -11.20 10.10
CA LYS A 13 8.21 -11.87 11.15
C LYS A 13 8.62 -13.29 10.72
N ALA A 14 7.71 -14.05 10.11
CA ALA A 14 7.99 -15.39 9.62
C ALA A 14 9.05 -15.40 8.52
N LEU A 15 8.93 -14.51 7.53
CA LEU A 15 9.89 -14.35 6.43
C LEU A 15 11.26 -13.90 6.95
N LYS A 16 11.30 -12.95 7.90
CA LYS A 16 12.54 -12.53 8.55
C LYS A 16 13.24 -13.68 9.28
N LYS A 17 12.49 -14.57 9.92
CA LYS A 17 13.05 -15.74 10.65
C LYS A 17 13.83 -16.69 9.72
N ILE A 18 13.41 -16.80 8.47
CA ILE A 18 14.07 -17.64 7.46
C ILE A 18 15.04 -16.84 6.56
N GLY A 19 15.40 -15.62 6.96
CA GLY A 19 16.44 -14.82 6.31
C GLY A 19 15.96 -13.85 5.22
N TYR A 20 14.66 -13.71 4.98
CA TYR A 20 14.16 -12.76 3.99
C TYR A 20 13.99 -11.34 4.54
N HIS A 21 14.38 -10.37 3.73
CA HIS A 21 14.02 -8.97 3.91
C HIS A 21 12.73 -8.65 3.13
N THR A 22 11.86 -7.82 3.69
CA THR A 22 10.60 -7.43 3.07
C THR A 22 10.52 -5.92 2.93
N VAL A 23 10.30 -5.43 1.72
CA VAL A 23 10.05 -4.02 1.42
C VAL A 23 8.55 -3.83 1.19
N PHE A 24 7.95 -2.86 1.88
CA PHE A 24 6.52 -2.57 1.78
C PHE A 24 6.30 -1.33 0.91
N VAL A 25 5.89 -1.54 -0.33
CA VAL A 25 5.59 -0.45 -1.28
C VAL A 25 4.27 0.24 -0.90
N GLN A 26 4.20 1.55 -1.05
CA GLN A 26 2.99 2.34 -0.85
C GLN A 26 2.31 2.59 -2.20
N GLY A 27 0.97 2.52 -2.22
CA GLY A 27 0.21 2.84 -3.43
C GLY A 27 0.49 4.26 -3.92
N SER A 28 0.64 4.42 -5.24
CA SER A 28 0.99 5.69 -5.88
C SER A 28 -0.14 6.70 -5.86
N LEU A 29 -1.39 6.23 -5.88
CA LEU A 29 -2.57 7.08 -5.91
C LEU A 29 -2.95 7.49 -4.49
N GLN A 30 -3.03 8.80 -4.25
CA GLN A 30 -3.68 9.33 -3.05
C GLN A 30 -5.18 9.48 -3.33
N ILE A 31 -6.01 8.93 -2.43
CA ILE A 31 -7.47 8.92 -2.56
C ILE A 31 -8.04 9.95 -1.59
N LYS A 32 -8.98 10.78 -2.03
CA LYS A 32 -9.70 11.67 -1.09
C LYS A 32 -10.80 10.86 -0.40
N LYS A 33 -11.12 11.22 0.84
CA LYS A 33 -12.23 10.59 1.60
C LYS A 33 -13.54 10.58 0.79
N ALA A 34 -13.81 11.64 0.03
CA ALA A 34 -14.99 11.78 -0.82
C ALA A 34 -15.04 10.81 -2.02
N ASP A 35 -13.90 10.25 -2.43
CA ASP A 35 -13.79 9.34 -3.57
C ASP A 35 -13.93 7.86 -3.16
N LEU A 36 -14.13 7.58 -1.86
CA LEU A 36 -14.29 6.21 -1.37
C LEU A 36 -15.68 5.66 -1.71
N PRO A 37 -15.79 4.39 -2.17
CA PRO A 37 -17.07 3.77 -2.50
C PRO A 37 -17.86 3.31 -1.26
N PHE A 38 -17.46 3.74 -0.07
CA PHE A 38 -18.07 3.40 1.21
C PHE A 38 -17.98 4.59 2.16
N GLU A 39 -18.91 4.64 3.11
CA GLU A 39 -18.87 5.63 4.18
C GLU A 39 -17.75 5.29 5.17
N VAL A 40 -16.91 6.28 5.48
CA VAL A 40 -15.88 6.13 6.51
C VAL A 40 -16.52 6.42 7.86
N PRO A 41 -16.60 5.44 8.77
CA PRO A 41 -17.16 5.67 10.09
C PRO A 41 -16.34 6.73 10.85
N PRO A 42 -16.97 7.55 11.70
CA PRO A 42 -16.26 8.51 12.53
C PRO A 42 -15.22 7.79 13.40
N SER A 43 -14.04 8.38 13.52
CA SER A 43 -12.98 7.91 14.41
C SER A 43 -13.50 7.88 15.85
N GLU A 44 -13.36 6.75 16.55
CA GLU A 44 -13.78 6.59 17.95
C GLU A 44 -13.08 7.59 18.90
N ASN A 45 -11.97 8.19 18.46
CA ASN A 45 -11.19 9.15 19.25
C ASN A 45 -11.45 10.62 18.87
N GLY A 46 -12.45 10.93 18.03
CA GLY A 46 -12.83 12.31 17.69
C GLY A 46 -11.83 13.10 16.84
N GLU A 47 -10.61 12.58 16.65
CA GLU A 47 -9.68 13.08 15.66
C GLU A 47 -10.08 12.51 14.29
N GLU A 48 -10.72 13.34 13.46
CA GLU A 48 -10.62 13.19 12.00
C GLU A 48 -9.15 13.42 11.63
N SER A 49 -8.30 12.44 11.94
CA SER A 49 -6.96 12.43 11.40
C SER A 49 -7.10 12.35 9.88
N ASP A 50 -6.40 13.22 9.16
CA ASP A 50 -6.21 13.13 7.71
C ASP A 50 -5.57 11.77 7.40
N PHE A 51 -6.41 10.74 7.31
CA PHE A 51 -5.97 9.41 6.94
C PHE A 51 -5.39 9.50 5.53
N ASP A 52 -4.13 9.08 5.40
CA ASP A 52 -3.46 9.02 4.11
C ASP A 52 -3.98 7.80 3.32
N TYR A 53 -5.17 7.94 2.73
CA TYR A 53 -5.77 6.91 1.89
C TYR A 53 -4.94 6.75 0.62
N ARG A 54 -4.49 5.53 0.37
CA ARG A 54 -3.68 5.17 -0.78
C ARG A 54 -4.31 4.03 -1.55
N GLY A 55 -4.19 4.08 -2.87
CA GLY A 55 -4.55 3.01 -3.78
C GLY A 55 -3.50 2.84 -4.87
N TRP A 56 -3.70 1.83 -5.70
CA TRP A 56 -2.87 1.58 -6.87
C TRP A 56 -3.51 2.16 -8.14
N TRP A 57 -4.83 2.06 -8.26
CA TRP A 57 -5.64 2.63 -9.35
C TRP A 57 -7.04 2.97 -8.83
N GLN A 58 -7.75 3.83 -9.56
CA GLN A 58 -9.17 4.11 -9.31
C GLN A 58 -10.02 2.92 -9.79
N PRO A 59 -11.10 2.55 -9.09
CA PRO A 59 -12.03 1.50 -9.54
C PRO A 59 -13.01 2.04 -10.60
N THR A 60 -12.47 2.62 -11.67
CA THR A 60 -13.22 3.11 -12.84
C THR A 60 -13.11 2.11 -13.99
N ASP A 61 -14.02 2.18 -14.96
CA ASP A 61 -13.98 1.32 -16.16
C ASP A 61 -12.69 1.53 -16.98
N ASP A 62 -12.13 2.73 -16.93
CA ASP A 62 -10.83 3.06 -17.50
C ASP A 62 -9.72 2.81 -16.46
N TYR A 63 -9.10 1.63 -16.54
CA TYR A 63 -7.99 1.24 -15.67
C TYR A 63 -6.67 1.93 -16.10
N GLU A 64 -6.25 2.95 -15.34
CA GLU A 64 -4.92 3.55 -15.50
C GLU A 64 -3.91 2.93 -14.51
N LEU A 65 -3.07 2.01 -15.01
CA LEU A 65 -2.09 1.28 -14.17
C LEU A 65 -0.68 1.86 -14.20
N GLN A 66 -0.36 2.71 -15.17
CA GLN A 66 1.01 3.17 -15.40
C GLN A 66 1.65 3.84 -14.18
N PRO A 67 0.94 4.73 -13.44
CA PRO A 67 1.50 5.33 -12.22
C PRO A 67 1.89 4.30 -11.14
N ALA A 68 1.10 3.23 -10.97
CA ALA A 68 1.40 2.15 -10.04
C ALA A 68 2.64 1.37 -10.46
N LEU A 69 2.75 1.05 -11.75
CA LEU A 69 3.90 0.33 -12.31
C LEU A 69 5.18 1.16 -12.18
N ASP A 70 5.10 2.47 -12.39
CA ASP A 70 6.26 3.36 -12.25
C ASP A 70 6.71 3.49 -10.80
N ALA A 71 5.77 3.55 -9.84
CA ALA A 71 6.09 3.50 -8.42
C ALA A 71 6.80 2.19 -8.05
N VAL A 72 6.27 1.03 -8.46
CA VAL A 72 6.91 -0.28 -8.21
C VAL A 72 8.30 -0.34 -8.85
N LYS A 73 8.48 0.16 -10.08
CA LYS A 73 9.79 0.27 -10.72
C LYS A 73 10.75 1.17 -9.94
N GLY A 74 10.27 2.26 -9.36
CA GLY A 74 11.07 3.12 -8.47
C GLY A 74 11.63 2.34 -7.29
N TYR A 75 10.76 1.65 -6.56
CA TYR A 75 11.18 0.80 -5.43
C TYR A 75 12.13 -0.34 -5.83
N TYR A 76 11.93 -0.92 -7.01
CA TYR A 76 12.85 -1.94 -7.55
C TYR A 76 14.23 -1.37 -7.81
N LYS A 77 14.33 -0.16 -8.38
CA LYS A 77 15.62 0.49 -8.61
C LYS A 77 16.35 0.83 -7.32
N GLU A 78 15.62 1.21 -6.27
CA GLU A 78 16.19 1.64 -4.99
C GLU A 78 16.58 0.47 -4.08
N HIS A 79 15.76 -0.59 -4.02
CA HIS A 79 15.93 -1.67 -3.04
C HIS A 79 16.08 -3.06 -3.66
N GLY A 80 15.95 -3.18 -4.98
CA GLY A 80 16.12 -4.45 -5.68
C GLY A 80 17.60 -4.87 -5.79
N PRO A 81 17.85 -6.02 -6.45
CA PRO A 81 16.86 -6.92 -7.04
C PRO A 81 16.07 -7.70 -5.98
N PHE A 82 14.78 -7.95 -6.26
CA PHE A 82 13.94 -8.79 -5.42
C PHE A 82 13.87 -10.23 -5.95
N VAL A 83 13.77 -11.20 -5.04
CA VAL A 83 13.58 -12.62 -5.36
C VAL A 83 12.11 -13.04 -5.51
N GLY A 84 11.18 -12.15 -5.16
CA GLY A 84 9.75 -12.40 -5.25
C GLY A 84 8.91 -11.18 -4.90
N ILE A 85 7.60 -11.28 -5.13
CA ILE A 85 6.60 -10.23 -4.86
C ILE A 85 5.37 -10.85 -4.16
N LEU A 86 4.73 -10.06 -3.29
CA LEU A 86 3.46 -10.39 -2.64
C LEU A 86 2.48 -9.24 -2.90
N GLY A 87 1.26 -9.56 -3.35
CA GLY A 87 0.19 -8.60 -3.62
C GLY A 87 -1.02 -8.83 -2.71
N PHE A 88 -1.67 -7.73 -2.30
CA PHE A 88 -2.92 -7.69 -1.56
C PHE A 88 -3.74 -6.49 -2.03
#